data_AF-S7RQ56-F1
#
_entry.id   AF-S7RQ56-F1
#
_cell.length_a   1.000
_cell.length_b   1.000
_cell.length_c   1.000
_cell.angle_alpha   90.00
_cell.angle_beta   90.00
_cell.angle_gamma   90.00
#
_symmetry.space_group_name_H-M   'P 1'
#
loop_
_entity.id
_entity.type
_entity.pdbx_description
1 polymer ?
#
loop_
_entity_poly.entity_id
_entity_poly.type
_entity_poly.pdbx_seq_one_letter_code
_entity_poly.pdbx_strand_id
1 'polypeptide(L)' 'MCYNIITYVHYSCGHRVNTGYHRIDCNGRNCSLSQMHRRDEHDCQSTCRQNMMADQHVIMEQNPNPCDACAAGMPNGH' A
#
# COMPACT_ATOMS: atom_id res chain seq x y z
N MET A 1 -9.89 2.55 9.63
CA MET A 1 -8.49 2.53 10.11
C MET A 1 -7.61 2.95 8.94
N CYS A 2 -6.44 3.53 9.19
CA CYS A 2 -5.51 3.89 8.11
C CYS A 2 -4.97 2.64 7.42
N TYR A 3 -4.55 2.74 6.16
CA TYR A 3 -3.97 1.62 5.38
C TYR A 3 -3.09 2.15 4.26
N ASN A 4 -2.25 1.30 3.67
CA ASN A 4 -1.48 1.66 2.49
C ASN A 4 -2.13 1.04 1.25
N ILE A 5 -2.05 1.76 0.14
CA ILE A 5 -2.29 1.24 -1.19
C ILE A 5 -0.93 1.09 -1.87
N ILE A 6 -0.63 -0.12 -2.32
CA ILE A 6 0.52 -0.40 -3.16
C ILE A 6 0.02 -0.59 -4.59
N THR A 7 0.52 0.23 -5.50
CA THR A 7 0.12 0.18 -6.91
C THR A 7 1.11 -0.62 -7.72
N TYR A 8 0.62 -1.31 -8.74
CA TYR A 8 1.42 -2.15 -9.63
C TYR A 8 1.08 -1.93 -11.10
N VAL A 9 2.08 -2.10 -11.96
CA VAL A 9 1.90 -2.48 -13.36
C VAL A 9 2.06 -3.99 -13.46
N HIS A 10 1.13 -4.64 -14.16
CA HIS A 10 1.21 -6.06 -14.48
C HIS A 10 1.64 -6.26 -15.93
N TYR A 11 2.73 -6.98 -16.15
CA TYR A 11 3.32 -7.22 -17.48
C TYR A 11 2.85 -8.57 -18.04
N SER A 12 2.94 -8.75 -19.36
CA SER A 12 2.57 -10.02 -20.02
C SER A 12 3.43 -11.22 -19.62
N CYS A 13 4.64 -10.98 -19.11
CA CYS A 13 5.48 -12.01 -18.50
C CYS A 13 5.00 -12.47 -17.10
N GLY A 14 3.90 -11.92 -16.59
CA GLY A 14 3.32 -12.26 -15.28
C GLY A 14 3.89 -11.48 -14.10
N HIS A 15 4.98 -10.72 -14.31
CA HIS A 15 5.57 -9.90 -13.27
C HIS A 15 4.71 -8.69 -12.92
N ARG A 16 4.69 -8.37 -11.62
CA ARG A 16 4.10 -7.15 -11.09
C ARG A 16 5.23 -6.26 -10.61
N VAL A 17 5.34 -5.07 -11.19
CA VAL A 17 6.32 -4.07 -10.76
C VAL A 17 5.58 -3.01 -9.97
N ASN A 18 6.09 -2.69 -8.78
CA ASN A 18 5.51 -1.67 -7.93
C ASN A 18 5.73 -0.29 -8.53
N THR A 19 4.65 0.48 -8.65
CA THR A 19 4.66 1.84 -9.20
C THR A 19 4.49 2.92 -8.15
N GLY A 20 4.09 2.59 -6.92
CA GLY A 20 3.85 3.58 -5.89
C GLY A 20 3.30 3.02 -4.59
N TYR A 21 3.53 3.79 -3.53
CA TYR A 21 2.99 3.58 -2.19
C TYR A 21 2.19 4.81 -1.79
N HIS A 22 0.93 4.59 -1.38
CA HIS A 22 0.03 5.66 -0.97
C HIS A 22 -0.56 5.35 0.39
N ARG A 23 -0.25 6.17 1.39
CA ARG A 23 -0.89 6.07 2.71
C ARG A 23 -2.26 6.73 2.67
N ILE A 24 -3.29 5.98 3.04
CA ILE A 24 -4.65 6.48 3.18
C ILE A 24 -4.96 6.72 4.65
N ASP A 25 -5.21 7.98 4.97
CA ASP A 25 -5.65 8.40 6.29
C ASP A 25 -7.16 8.15 6.45
N CYS A 26 -7.57 7.57 7.58
CA CYS A 26 -8.99 7.32 7.83
C CYS A 26 -9.75 8.52 8.42
N ASN A 27 -9.06 9.63 8.68
CA ASN A 27 -9.58 10.87 9.27
C ASN A 27 -10.35 10.66 10.58
N GLY A 28 -10.06 9.58 11.30
CA GLY A 28 -10.75 9.19 12.53
C GLY A 28 -10.12 9.82 13.76
N ARG A 29 -10.91 10.55 14.55
CA ARG A 29 -10.43 11.18 15.80
C ARG A 29 -9.94 10.18 16.85
N ASN A 30 -10.49 8.97 16.87
CA ASN A 30 -10.09 7.87 17.73
C ASN A 30 -9.06 6.93 17.07
N CYS A 31 -8.39 7.34 15.99
CA CYS A 31 -7.33 6.56 15.38
C CYS A 31 -6.00 7.24 15.67
N SER A 32 -5.11 6.58 16.40
CA SER A 32 -3.80 7.17 16.76
C SER A 32 -2.89 7.36 15.56
N LEU A 33 -3.16 6.65 14.47
CA LEU A 33 -2.42 6.73 13.21
C LEU A 33 -2.96 7.82 12.26
N SER A 34 -4.10 8.44 12.59
CA SER A 34 -4.73 9.45 11.75
C SER A 34 -4.15 10.83 12.05
N GLN A 35 -3.99 11.66 11.02
CA GLN A 35 -3.65 13.07 11.21
C GLN A 35 -4.74 13.84 11.98
N MET A 36 -5.98 13.35 11.93
CA MET A 36 -7.14 13.91 12.63
C MET A 36 -7.31 13.35 14.05
N HIS A 37 -6.33 12.59 14.55
CA HIS A 37 -6.35 12.08 15.92
C HIS A 37 -6.57 13.23 16.92
N ARG A 38 -7.51 13.04 17.83
CA ARG A 38 -7.75 13.98 18.93
C ARG A 38 -6.51 14.01 19.83
N ARG A 39 -6.11 15.19 20.29
CA ARG A 39 -4.88 15.36 21.10
C ARG A 39 -5.17 15.75 22.55
N ASP A 40 -6.45 15.82 22.94
CA ASP A 40 -6.85 15.90 24.34
C ASP A 40 -6.29 14.71 25.13
N GLU A 41 -6.08 14.90 26.43
CA GLU A 41 -5.57 13.85 27.30
C GLU A 41 -6.57 12.68 27.36
N HIS A 42 -6.11 11.50 26.97
CA HIS A 42 -6.86 10.25 27.08
C HIS A 42 -5.91 9.05 27.04
N ASP A 43 -6.37 7.90 27.51
CA ASP A 43 -5.64 6.65 27.36
C ASP A 43 -5.78 6.12 25.92
N CYS A 44 -4.71 6.25 25.13
CA CYS A 44 -4.66 5.76 23.76
C CYS A 44 -4.78 4.24 23.66
N GLN A 45 -4.31 3.46 24.65
CA GLN A 45 -4.38 1.99 24.62
C GLN A 45 -5.82 1.49 24.78
N SER A 46 -6.60 2.15 25.63
CA SER A 46 -8.01 1.82 25.84
C SER A 46 -8.95 2.41 24.78
N THR A 47 -8.68 3.63 24.30
CA THR A 47 -9.67 4.38 23.51
C THR A 47 -9.38 4.46 22.01
N CYS A 48 -8.13 4.27 21.60
CA CYS A 48 -7.73 4.51 20.22
C CYS A 48 -7.48 3.24 19.42
N ARG A 49 -7.81 3.32 18.14
CA ARG A 49 -7.44 2.35 17.12
C ARG A 49 -5.99 2.56 16.74
N GLN A 50 -5.14 1.61 17.11
CA GLN A 50 -3.69 1.68 16.94
C GLN A 50 -3.16 0.92 15.73
N ASN A 51 -4.00 0.06 15.15
CA ASN A 51 -3.58 -0.80 14.05
C ASN A 51 -3.87 -0.17 12.69
N MET A 52 -2.92 -0.36 11.80
CA MET A 52 -3.11 -0.17 10.37
C MET A 52 -3.86 -1.39 9.82
N MET A 53 -4.73 -1.20 8.84
CA MET A 53 -5.27 -2.35 8.11
C MET A 53 -4.18 -2.94 7.21
N ALA A 54 -4.41 -4.17 6.75
CA ALA A 54 -3.54 -4.79 5.76
C ALA A 54 -3.37 -3.91 4.52
N ASP A 55 -2.18 -3.95 3.93
CA ASP A 55 -1.87 -3.24 2.70
C ASP A 55 -2.78 -3.72 1.56
N GLN A 56 -3.29 -2.77 0.80
CA GLN A 56 -4.17 -3.02 -0.33
C GLN A 56 -3.37 -2.96 -1.62
N HIS A 57 -3.45 -4.03 -2.40
CA HIS A 57 -2.69 -4.16 -3.64
C HIS A 57 -3.60 -3.89 -4.84
N VAL A 58 -3.23 -2.93 -5.68
CA VAL A 58 -4.03 -2.52 -6.84
C VAL A 58 -3.15 -2.57 -8.09
N ILE A 59 -3.63 -3.27 -9.13
CA ILE A 59 -3.02 -3.20 -10.46
C ILE A 59 -3.63 -2.00 -11.17
N MET A 60 -2.82 -0.98 -11.41
CA MET A 60 -3.24 0.26 -12.06
C MET A 60 -3.22 0.12 -13.59
N GLU A 61 -2.29 -0.68 -14.11
CA GLU A 61 -2.09 -0.86 -15.55
C GLU A 61 -1.73 -2.31 -15.87
N GLN A 62 -2.21 -2.78 -17.02
CA GLN A 62 -1.76 -4.03 -17.65
C GLN A 62 -0.96 -3.69 -18.90
N ASN A 63 0.33 -3.99 -18.90
CA ASN A 63 1.23 -3.75 -20.02
C ASN A 63 1.40 -5.04 -20.85
N PRO A 64 1.10 -5.02 -22.16
CA PRO A 64 1.23 -6.20 -23.02
C PRO A 64 2.69 -6.59 -23.30
N ASN A 65 3.65 -5.72 -22.99
CA ASN A 65 5.07 -6.02 -23.14
C ASN A 65 5.59 -6.81 -21.93
N PRO A 66 6.68 -7.59 -22.07
CA PRO A 66 7.40 -8.12 -20.93
C PRO A 66 8.04 -6.98 -20.13
N CYS A 67 8.28 -7.19 -18.83
CA CYS A 67 9.05 -6.24 -18.03
C CYS A 67 10.50 -6.16 -18.50
N ASP A 68 11.20 -5.07 -18.17
CA ASP A 68 12.56 -4.80 -18.62
C ASP A 68 13.55 -5.93 -18.31
N ALA A 69 13.41 -6.58 -17.15
CA ALA A 69 14.25 -7.72 -16.77
C ALA A 69 14.06 -8.92 -17.71
N CYS A 70 12.80 -9.26 -18.06
CA CYS A 70 12.51 -10.34 -18.99
C CYS A 70 12.87 -9.96 -20.43
N ALA A 71 12.67 -8.70 -20.82
CA ALA A 71 13.06 -8.19 -22.13
C ALA A 71 14.58 -8.23 -22.33
N ALA A 72 15.36 -7.99 -21.26
CA ALA A 72 16.83 -8.07 -21.25
C ALA A 72 17.37 -9.52 -21.22
N GLY A 73 16.50 -10.54 -21.21
CA GLY A 73 16.92 -11.95 -21.18
C GLY A 73 17.51 -12.39 -19.83
N MET A 74 17.28 -11.64 -18.75
CA MET A 74 17.67 -12.11 -17.41
C MET A 74 16.76 -13.27 -17.01
N PRO A 75 17.30 -14.48 -16.73
CA PRO A 75 16.49 -15.59 -16.27
C PRO A 75 15.84 -15.20 -14.94
N ASN A 76 14.57 -15.60 -14.78
CA ASN A 76 13.78 -15.35 -13.57
C ASN A 76 14.54 -15.82 -12.33
N GLY A 77 15.16 -14.89 -11.61
CA GLY A 77 15.67 -15.13 -10.26
C GLY A 77 14.47 -15.21 -9.33
N HIS A 78 14.01 -16.44 -9.07
CA HIS A 78 13.10 -16.76 -7.97
C HIS A 78 13.72 -16.37 -6.63
#